data_AF-A0A520BBL3-F1
#
_entry.id   AF-A0A520BBL3-F1
#
_cell.length_a   1.000
_cell.length_b   1.000
_cell.length_c   1.000
_cell.angle_alpha   90.00
_cell.angle_beta   90.00
_cell.angle_gamma   90.00
#
_symmetry.space_group_name_H-M   'P 1'
#
loop_
_entity.id
_entity.type
_entity.pdbx_description
1 polymer ?
#
loop_
_entity_poly.entity_id
_entity_poly.type
_entity_poly.pdbx_seq_one_letter_code
_entity_poly.pdbx_strand_id
1 'polypeptide(L)'
;MSIGGKIRFLLLLLGICCIITALSLNSSITQTDLLLHEAADLQKSLSAKERLVEDYLSDPQKIADLKNYSKDEKLALKFIETNRSQGINVLVFKNKQLDFWSSARVNPSVDRLKEGRSFRFLANGWYDVFKKTVDNYTFVFFITVKTQFSIENQFLQNKIVPELFPRNSLEIASFTDKNVTEIFSVKKEFLFPVKLSDEYSRNIYTNIQIWLWVIGLFSISLFVNSYCSWLARKGFLLSATLIIAVFFIGIRLSDLQFFWFNHQFN
;
A
#
# COMPACT_ATOMS: atom_id res chain seq x y z
N MET A 1 0.15 -6.68 -49.63
CA MET A 1 -0.73 -7.10 -48.52
C MET A 1 -1.93 -6.15 -48.44
N SER A 2 -3.16 -6.64 -48.61
CA SER A 2 -4.36 -5.78 -48.55
C SER A 2 -4.58 -5.23 -47.13
N ILE A 3 -5.28 -4.11 -47.02
CA ILE A 3 -5.59 -3.45 -45.73
C ILE A 3 -6.21 -4.44 -44.72
N GLY A 4 -7.13 -5.30 -45.17
CA GLY A 4 -7.73 -6.34 -44.33
C GLY A 4 -6.74 -7.42 -43.85
N GLY A 5 -5.71 -7.74 -44.62
CA GLY A 5 -4.64 -8.65 -44.19
C GLY A 5 -3.77 -8.04 -43.09
N LYS A 6 -3.47 -6.74 -43.19
CA LYS A 6 -2.69 -6.01 -42.17
C LYS A 6 -3.40 -5.95 -40.82
N ILE A 7 -4.70 -5.67 -40.83
CA ILE A 7 -5.52 -5.60 -39.61
C ILE A 7 -5.56 -6.97 -38.91
N ARG A 8 -5.72 -8.07 -39.65
CA ARG A 8 -5.72 -9.43 -39.08
C ARG A 8 -4.39 -9.77 -38.42
N PHE A 9 -3.28 -9.49 -39.09
CA PHE A 9 -1.96 -9.78 -38.53
C PHE A 9 -1.69 -8.97 -37.24
N LEU A 10 -2.11 -7.71 -37.21
CA LEU A 10 -2.01 -6.87 -36.01
C LEU A 10 -2.86 -7.42 -34.84
N LEU A 11 -4.07 -7.90 -35.10
CA LEU A 11 -4.92 -8.51 -34.05
C LEU A 11 -4.28 -9.76 -33.44
N LEU A 12 -3.66 -10.61 -34.26
CA LEU A 12 -2.93 -11.78 -33.78
C LEU A 12 -1.71 -11.39 -32.94
N LEU A 13 -0.92 -10.43 -33.44
CA LEU A 13 0.28 -9.95 -32.75
C LEU A 13 -0.07 -9.31 -31.40
N LEU A 14 -1.13 -8.50 -31.36
CA LEU A 14 -1.65 -7.91 -30.12
C LEU A 14 -2.08 -9.00 -29.14
N GLY A 15 -2.86 -9.99 -29.59
CA GLY A 15 -3.33 -11.08 -28.74
C GLY A 15 -2.20 -11.89 -28.11
N ILE A 16 -1.18 -12.25 -28.90
CA ILE A 16 0.00 -12.97 -28.43
C ILE A 16 0.79 -12.11 -27.44
N CYS A 17 0.99 -10.82 -27.75
CA CYS A 17 1.70 -9.89 -26.87
C CYS A 17 1.01 -9.79 -25.51
N CYS A 18 -0.30 -9.59 -25.46
CA CYS A 18 -1.06 -9.52 -24.22
C CYS A 18 -0.92 -10.79 -23.36
N ILE A 19 -0.97 -11.97 -23.98
CA ILE A 19 -0.82 -13.26 -23.26
C ILE A 19 0.61 -13.42 -22.72
N ILE A 20 1.63 -13.10 -23.52
CA ILE A 20 3.03 -13.15 -23.06
C ILE A 20 3.25 -12.18 -21.89
N THR A 21 2.72 -10.95 -21.99
CA THR A 21 2.80 -9.98 -20.90
C THR A 21 2.08 -10.49 -19.63
N ALA A 22 0.90 -11.10 -19.77
CA ALA A 22 0.16 -11.66 -18.64
C ALA A 22 0.91 -12.79 -17.93
N LEU A 23 1.67 -13.61 -18.68
CA LEU A 23 2.51 -14.66 -18.13
C LEU A 23 3.78 -14.11 -17.48
N SER A 24 4.39 -13.08 -18.07
CA SER A 24 5.60 -12.44 -17.55
C SER A 24 5.33 -11.56 -16.32
N LEU A 25 4.10 -11.12 -16.08
CA LEU A 25 3.77 -10.21 -14.98
C LEU A 25 4.13 -10.80 -13.61
N ASN A 26 3.97 -12.11 -13.45
CA ASN A 26 4.28 -12.83 -12.20
C ASN A 26 5.78 -12.87 -11.86
N SER A 27 6.67 -12.68 -12.84
CA SER A 27 8.12 -12.71 -12.67
C SER A 27 8.78 -11.33 -12.74
N SER A 28 8.01 -10.25 -12.84
CA SER A 28 8.53 -8.95 -13.30
C SER A 28 8.67 -7.87 -12.23
N ILE A 29 9.79 -7.15 -12.41
CA ILE A 29 10.30 -5.87 -11.89
C ILE A 29 9.26 -4.85 -11.36
N THR A 30 8.02 -4.91 -11.83
CA THR A 30 6.90 -4.05 -11.39
C THR A 30 6.67 -4.06 -9.87
N GLN A 31 6.95 -5.17 -9.16
CA GLN A 31 6.80 -5.22 -7.70
C GLN A 31 7.76 -4.26 -7.01
N THR A 32 8.99 -4.16 -7.52
CA THR A 32 10.00 -3.26 -6.97
C THR A 32 9.62 -1.80 -7.22
N ASP A 33 9.18 -1.47 -8.43
CA ASP A 33 8.77 -0.10 -8.76
C ASP A 33 7.54 0.33 -7.95
N LEU A 34 6.56 -0.57 -7.80
CA LEU A 34 5.38 -0.32 -6.98
C LEU A 34 5.75 -0.16 -5.50
N LEU A 35 6.62 -1.03 -4.98
CA LEU A 35 7.13 -0.93 -3.62
C LEU A 35 7.83 0.42 -3.38
N LEU A 36 8.72 0.84 -4.29
CA LEU A 36 9.44 2.09 -4.19
C LEU A 36 8.48 3.30 -4.21
N HIS A 37 7.48 3.27 -5.11
CA HIS A 37 6.48 4.33 -5.20
C HIS A 37 5.64 4.44 -3.91
N GLU A 38 5.06 3.32 -3.47
CA GLU A 38 4.24 3.28 -2.25
C GLU A 38 5.07 3.63 -1.00
N ALA A 39 6.32 3.17 -0.92
CA ALA A 39 7.24 3.50 0.16
C ALA A 39 7.60 4.99 0.18
N ALA A 40 7.79 5.61 -0.99
CA ALA A 40 8.03 7.04 -1.10
C ALA A 40 6.84 7.88 -0.62
N ASP A 41 5.60 7.44 -0.92
CA ASP A 41 4.39 8.08 -0.42
C ASP A 41 4.25 7.96 1.11
N LEU A 42 4.52 6.78 1.67
CA LEU A 42 4.58 6.57 3.12
C LEU A 42 5.64 7.47 3.77
N GLN A 43 6.86 7.49 3.21
CA GLN A 43 7.98 8.32 3.64
C GLN A 43 7.62 9.81 3.64
N LYS A 44 6.94 10.28 2.59
CA LYS A 44 6.50 11.66 2.47
C LYS A 44 5.47 12.02 3.54
N SER A 45 4.48 11.15 3.76
CA SER A 45 3.45 11.33 4.80
C SER A 45 4.06 11.36 6.20
N LEU A 46 4.95 10.40 6.51
CA LEU A 46 5.65 10.34 7.78
C LEU A 46 6.51 11.59 8.00
N SER A 47 7.34 11.96 7.03
CA SER A 47 8.18 13.15 7.10
C SER A 47 7.38 14.44 7.33
N ALA A 48 6.18 14.56 6.75
CA ALA A 48 5.33 15.72 6.97
C ALA A 48 4.87 15.82 8.44
N LYS A 49 4.50 14.69 9.06
CA LYS A 49 4.11 14.63 10.47
C LYS A 49 5.27 14.85 11.42
N GLU A 50 6.45 14.31 11.09
CA GLU A 50 7.67 14.54 11.86
C GLU A 50 8.03 16.02 11.89
N ARG A 51 8.01 16.69 10.72
CA ARG A 51 8.26 18.14 10.64
C ARG A 51 7.26 18.95 11.44
N LEU A 52 5.99 18.54 11.43
CA LEU A 52 4.95 19.19 12.24
C LEU A 52 5.30 19.07 13.72
N VAL A 53 5.67 17.89 14.22
CA VAL A 53 6.08 17.70 15.62
C VAL A 53 7.35 18.49 15.95
N GLU A 54 8.35 18.49 15.07
CA GLU A 54 9.57 19.27 15.26
C GLU A 54 9.31 20.77 15.32
N ASP A 55 8.35 21.28 14.55
CA ASP A 55 7.90 22.67 14.56
C ASP A 55 7.23 23.03 15.90
N TYR A 56 6.35 22.16 16.44
CA TYR A 56 5.81 22.32 17.80
C TYR A 56 6.90 22.34 18.88
N LEU A 57 7.92 21.51 18.73
CA LEU A 57 9.00 21.42 19.69
C LEU A 57 10.06 22.51 19.52
N SER A 58 10.11 23.21 18.39
CA SER A 58 11.12 24.26 18.14
C SER A 58 10.60 25.66 18.46
N ASP A 59 9.30 25.90 18.33
CA ASP A 59 8.67 27.20 18.61
C ASP A 59 8.42 27.41 20.12
N PRO A 60 9.05 28.41 20.76
CA PRO A 60 8.83 28.73 22.16
C PRO A 60 7.37 29.07 22.50
N GLN A 61 6.61 29.68 21.58
CA GLN A 61 5.20 30.01 21.80
C GLN A 61 4.35 28.73 21.88
N LYS A 62 4.57 27.77 20.97
CA LYS A 62 3.88 26.48 21.00
C LYS A 62 4.22 25.66 22.25
N ILE A 63 5.46 25.75 22.74
CA ILE A 63 5.83 25.15 24.02
C ILE A 63 5.08 25.82 25.18
N ALA A 64 4.96 27.16 25.18
CA ALA A 64 4.19 27.86 26.19
C ALA A 64 2.70 27.47 26.15
N ASP A 65 2.13 27.32 24.96
CA ASP A 65 0.77 26.81 24.76
C ASP A 65 0.62 25.40 25.35
N LEU A 66 1.54 24.48 25.02
CA LEU A 66 1.53 23.11 25.56
C LEU A 66 1.55 23.07 27.10
N LYS A 67 2.28 23.98 27.76
CA LYS A 67 2.28 24.12 29.23
C LYS A 67 0.92 24.54 29.81
N ASN A 68 0.05 25.15 28.98
CA ASN A 68 -1.25 25.66 29.38
C ASN A 68 -2.43 24.75 28.98
N TYR A 69 -2.20 23.63 28.29
CA TYR A 69 -3.30 22.73 27.84
C TYR A 69 -4.14 22.18 29.00
N SER A 70 -3.58 22.03 30.21
CA SER A 70 -4.32 21.60 31.41
C SER A 70 -5.22 22.70 31.99
N LYS A 71 -5.01 23.96 31.61
CA LYS A 71 -5.72 25.14 32.12
C LYS A 71 -6.65 25.77 31.09
N ASP A 72 -6.27 25.74 29.82
CA ASP A 72 -7.04 26.28 28.70
C ASP A 72 -7.61 25.14 27.85
N GLU A 73 -8.87 24.82 28.13
CA GLU A 73 -9.61 23.77 27.43
C GLU A 73 -9.78 24.08 25.94
N LYS A 74 -9.99 25.35 25.55
CA LYS A 74 -10.21 25.72 24.15
C LYS A 74 -8.96 25.45 23.32
N LEU A 75 -7.81 25.78 23.89
CA LEU A 75 -6.52 25.58 23.24
C LEU A 75 -6.22 24.07 23.11
N ALA A 76 -6.45 23.31 24.19
CA ALA A 76 -6.29 21.86 24.19
C ALA A 76 -7.20 21.15 23.17
N LEU A 77 -8.49 21.51 23.12
CA LEU A 77 -9.46 20.95 22.16
C LEU A 77 -9.06 21.26 20.73
N LYS A 78 -8.65 22.50 20.43
CA LYS A 78 -8.16 22.88 19.10
C LYS A 78 -6.99 22.00 18.66
N PHE A 79 -6.04 21.73 19.56
CA PHE A 79 -4.93 20.82 19.26
C PHE A 79 -5.42 19.41 18.95
N ILE A 80 -6.31 18.85 19.78
CA ILE A 80 -6.86 17.50 19.61
C ILE A 80 -7.58 17.38 18.26
N GLU A 81 -8.48 18.31 17.94
CA GLU A 81 -9.26 18.27 16.69
C GLU A 81 -8.35 18.36 15.45
N THR A 82 -7.30 19.17 15.52
CA THR A 82 -6.39 19.39 14.39
C THR A 82 -5.43 18.22 14.16
N ASN A 83 -4.88 17.66 15.24
CA ASN A 83 -3.72 16.76 15.16
C ASN A 83 -4.07 15.28 15.37
N ARG A 84 -5.14 14.98 16.11
CA ARG A 84 -5.49 13.59 16.41
C ARG A 84 -5.95 12.82 15.17
N SER A 85 -6.67 13.49 14.27
CA SER A 85 -7.06 12.97 12.96
C SER A 85 -5.85 12.66 12.06
N GLN A 86 -4.71 13.31 12.31
CA GLN A 86 -3.43 13.03 11.65
C GLN A 86 -2.63 11.94 12.38
N GLY A 87 -3.17 11.32 13.43
CA GLY A 87 -2.48 10.28 14.21
C GLY A 87 -1.37 10.81 15.11
N ILE A 88 -1.34 12.13 15.36
CA ILE A 88 -0.36 12.81 16.22
C ILE A 88 -1.00 13.05 17.59
N ASN A 89 -0.34 12.56 18.63
CA ASN A 89 -0.81 12.70 20.01
C ASN A 89 0.32 13.25 20.87
N VAL A 90 -0.03 14.05 21.87
CA VAL A 90 0.88 14.57 22.89
C VAL A 90 0.46 14.17 24.30
N LEU A 91 1.46 13.88 25.12
CA LEU A 91 1.41 13.82 26.57
C LEU A 91 2.25 14.97 27.13
N VAL A 92 1.71 15.72 28.09
CA VAL A 92 2.44 16.76 28.81
C VAL A 92 2.57 16.32 30.26
N PHE A 93 3.80 16.31 30.75
CA PHE A 93 4.12 16.01 32.14
C PHE A 93 4.66 17.26 32.82
N LYS A 94 4.27 17.46 34.07
CA LYS A 94 4.76 18.50 34.95
C LYS A 94 5.30 17.85 36.22
N ASN A 95 6.56 18.11 36.57
CA ASN A 95 7.23 17.45 37.71
C ASN A 95 7.12 15.91 37.65
N LYS A 96 7.24 15.31 36.46
CA LYS A 96 7.08 13.86 36.18
C LYS A 96 5.67 13.30 36.39
N GLN A 97 4.67 14.13 36.69
CA GLN A 97 3.26 13.73 36.76
C GLN A 97 2.55 14.12 35.47
N LEU A 98 1.60 13.29 35.03
CA LEU A 98 0.81 13.57 33.84
C LEU A 98 -0.09 14.79 34.10
N ASP A 99 0.08 15.84 33.30
CA ASP A 99 -0.67 17.10 33.40
C ASP A 99 -1.73 17.21 32.28
N PHE A 100 -1.40 16.73 31.07
CA PHE A 100 -2.35 16.69 29.95
C PHE A 100 -2.15 15.47 29.05
N TRP A 101 -3.26 14.97 28.51
CA TRP A 101 -3.29 13.82 27.62
C TRP A 101 -4.26 14.02 26.46
N SER A 102 -3.73 14.07 25.23
CA SER A 102 -4.56 14.26 24.02
C SER A 102 -5.34 13.01 23.57
N SER A 103 -4.95 11.81 23.98
CA SER A 103 -5.57 10.57 23.53
C SER A 103 -5.23 9.37 24.41
N ALA A 104 -6.25 8.69 24.93
CA ALA A 104 -6.10 7.52 25.79
C ALA A 104 -5.40 6.28 25.15
N ARG A 105 -5.00 6.37 23.87
CA ARG A 105 -4.39 5.24 23.14
C ARG A 105 -2.99 4.87 23.65
N VAL A 106 -2.23 5.80 24.24
CA VAL A 106 -0.82 5.57 24.59
C VAL A 106 -0.51 6.12 25.97
N ASN A 107 -0.05 5.26 26.88
CA ASN A 107 0.38 5.65 28.23
C ASN A 107 1.73 4.98 28.58
N PRO A 108 2.87 5.50 28.09
CA PRO A 108 4.17 4.92 28.36
C PRO A 108 4.79 5.51 29.64
N SER A 109 5.64 4.72 30.31
CA SER A 109 6.47 5.24 31.40
C SER A 109 7.52 6.22 30.85
N VAL A 110 7.39 7.51 31.17
CA VAL A 110 8.25 8.61 30.67
C VAL A 110 9.74 8.40 30.97
N ASP A 111 10.04 7.75 32.10
CA ASP A 111 11.41 7.47 32.54
C ASP A 111 12.15 6.50 31.60
N ARG A 112 11.41 5.66 30.86
CA ARG A 112 11.99 4.72 29.89
C ARG A 112 12.25 5.35 28.52
N LEU A 113 11.74 6.56 28.29
CA LEU A 113 11.88 7.27 27.03
C LEU A 113 13.15 8.12 27.03
N LYS A 114 13.97 7.98 25.99
CA LYS A 114 15.16 8.80 25.78
C LYS A 114 14.76 10.19 25.30
N GLU A 115 15.54 11.20 25.68
CA GLU A 115 15.38 12.56 25.17
C GLU A 115 15.62 12.59 23.65
N GLY A 116 14.90 13.45 22.94
CA GLY A 116 14.93 13.50 21.48
C GLY A 116 13.98 12.47 20.86
N ARG A 117 14.40 11.90 19.72
CA ARG A 117 13.55 11.02 18.92
C ARG A 117 13.85 9.55 19.20
N SER A 118 12.83 8.71 19.16
CA SER A 118 12.99 7.27 19.13
C SER A 118 11.82 6.53 18.47
N PHE A 119 12.12 5.54 17.64
CA PHE A 119 11.13 4.59 17.16
C PHE A 119 10.97 3.43 18.16
N ARG A 120 9.75 3.17 18.63
CA ARG A 120 9.49 2.20 19.72
C ARG A 120 8.20 1.44 19.51
N PHE A 121 8.25 0.16 19.85
CA PHE A 121 7.07 -0.66 20.08
C PHE A 121 6.51 -0.40 21.48
N LEU A 122 5.21 -0.13 21.56
CA LEU A 122 4.44 0.00 22.79
C LEU A 122 3.29 -1.01 22.77
N ALA A 123 2.50 -1.07 23.85
CA ALA A 123 1.51 -2.13 24.09
C ALA A 123 0.51 -2.40 22.96
N ASN A 124 0.23 -1.40 22.12
CA ASN A 124 -0.78 -1.46 21.05
C ASN A 124 -0.26 -1.09 19.66
N GLY A 125 1.05 -0.98 19.47
CA GLY A 125 1.59 -0.61 18.16
C GLY A 125 3.01 -0.05 18.15
N TRP A 126 3.43 0.32 16.95
CA TRP A 126 4.70 0.98 16.65
C TRP A 126 4.51 2.48 16.56
N TYR A 127 5.37 3.21 17.25
CA TYR A 127 5.30 4.66 17.38
C TYR A 127 6.64 5.30 17.08
N ASP A 128 6.59 6.44 16.39
CA ASP A 128 7.70 7.38 16.38
C ASP A 128 7.48 8.42 17.48
N VAL A 129 8.42 8.47 18.42
CA VAL A 129 8.27 9.18 19.71
C VAL A 129 9.25 10.33 19.77
N PHE A 130 8.77 11.52 20.12
CA PHE A 130 9.60 12.70 20.33
C PHE A 130 9.43 13.17 21.76
N LYS A 131 10.51 13.16 22.53
CA LYS A 131 10.56 13.64 23.90
C LYS A 131 11.38 14.92 23.97
N LYS A 132 10.80 15.96 24.57
CA LYS A 132 11.49 17.21 24.89
C LYS A 132 11.23 17.61 26.34
N THR A 133 12.27 17.87 27.10
CA THR A 133 12.21 18.34 28.47
C THR A 133 12.63 19.81 28.52
N VAL A 134 11.78 20.67 29.07
CA VAL A 134 12.03 22.11 29.23
C VAL A 134 11.58 22.52 30.63
N ASP A 135 12.53 23.01 31.43
CA ASP A 135 12.33 23.32 32.84
C ASP A 135 11.81 22.10 33.63
N ASN A 136 10.63 22.22 34.23
CA ASN A 136 9.94 21.16 34.94
C ASN A 136 8.84 20.46 34.12
N TYR A 137 8.78 20.73 32.81
CA TYR A 137 7.84 20.09 31.89
C TYR A 137 8.55 19.10 30.97
N THR A 138 7.88 17.99 30.67
CA THR A 138 8.29 17.03 29.63
C THR A 138 7.14 16.84 28.65
N PHE A 139 7.42 17.08 27.38
CA PHE A 139 6.49 16.89 26.27
C PHE A 139 6.85 15.61 25.55
N VAL A 140 5.88 14.74 25.34
CA VAL A 140 6.08 13.49 24.59
C VAL A 140 5.05 13.40 23.49
N PHE A 141 5.51 13.53 22.25
CA PHE A 141 4.69 13.35 21.05
C PHE A 141 4.81 11.91 20.54
N PHE A 142 3.71 11.41 20.00
CA PHE A 142 3.58 10.11 19.39
C PHE A 142 2.96 10.26 18.01
N ILE A 143 3.68 9.77 17.01
CA ILE A 143 3.13 9.51 15.68
C ILE A 143 2.89 8.02 15.61
N THR A 144 1.62 7.62 15.48
CA THR A 144 1.28 6.20 15.33
C THR A 144 1.66 5.75 13.94
N VAL A 145 2.48 4.69 13.82
CA VAL A 145 2.91 4.14 12.53
C VAL A 145 2.10 2.91 12.17
N LYS A 146 2.06 1.91 13.06
CA LYS A 146 1.34 0.65 12.85
C LYS A 146 0.63 0.25 14.13
N THR A 147 -0.63 -0.17 14.03
CA THR A 147 -1.34 -0.82 15.14
C THR A 147 -0.92 -2.28 15.27
N GLN A 148 -0.85 -2.75 16.51
CA GLN A 148 -0.56 -4.14 16.84
C GLN A 148 -1.41 -4.56 18.04
N PHE A 149 -2.47 -5.32 17.76
CA PHE A 149 -3.40 -5.89 18.71
C PHE A 149 -3.19 -7.39 18.80
N SER A 150 -3.43 -7.96 19.99
CA SER A 150 -3.36 -9.41 20.19
C SER A 150 -4.50 -10.17 19.52
N ILE A 151 -5.62 -9.48 19.26
CA ILE A 151 -6.80 -10.04 18.59
C ILE A 151 -7.11 -9.16 17.38
N GLU A 152 -7.15 -9.78 16.21
CA GLU A 152 -7.53 -9.11 14.96
C GLU A 152 -8.99 -9.43 14.61
N ASN A 153 -9.73 -8.42 14.18
CA ASN A 153 -11.09 -8.53 13.68
C ASN A 153 -11.38 -7.40 12.67
N GLN A 154 -12.62 -7.32 12.18
CA GLN A 154 -13.01 -6.29 11.20
C GLN A 154 -12.81 -4.83 11.68
N PHE A 155 -12.72 -4.60 12.99
CA PHE A 155 -12.49 -3.29 13.61
C PHE A 155 -11.04 -3.09 14.09
N LEU A 156 -10.35 -4.18 14.46
CA LEU A 156 -8.98 -4.19 14.97
C LEU A 156 -8.07 -4.89 13.97
N GLN A 157 -7.33 -4.13 13.20
CA GLN A 157 -6.43 -4.66 12.16
C GLN A 157 -4.99 -4.26 12.44
N ASN A 158 -4.06 -5.19 12.25
CA ASN A 158 -2.63 -4.97 12.48
C ASN A 158 -1.93 -4.42 11.24
N LYS A 159 -2.26 -3.17 10.90
CA LYS A 159 -1.79 -2.52 9.68
C LYS A 159 -1.18 -1.15 9.96
N ILE A 160 -0.48 -0.61 8.95
CA ILE A 160 -0.06 0.79 8.98
C ILE A 160 -1.32 1.64 9.10
N VAL A 161 -1.30 2.61 10.03
CA VAL A 161 -2.52 3.32 10.38
C VAL A 161 -3.04 4.14 9.20
N PRO A 162 -4.35 4.16 8.92
CA PRO A 162 -4.91 4.87 7.77
C PRO A 162 -4.60 6.36 7.78
N GLU A 163 -4.47 6.96 8.96
CA GLU A 163 -4.10 8.36 9.14
C GLU A 163 -2.70 8.64 8.59
N LEU A 164 -1.80 7.65 8.58
CA LEU A 164 -0.46 7.73 8.00
C LEU A 164 -0.44 7.31 6.54
N PHE A 165 -1.13 6.21 6.21
CA PHE A 165 -1.09 5.64 4.89
C PHE A 165 -2.39 4.90 4.55
N PRO A 166 -3.31 5.54 3.80
CA PRO A 166 -4.67 5.03 3.61
C PRO A 166 -4.76 3.84 2.63
N ARG A 167 -3.77 3.67 1.74
CA ARG A 167 -3.80 2.65 0.68
C ARG A 167 -3.67 1.22 1.19
N ASN A 168 -3.11 1.04 2.39
CA ASN A 168 -2.84 -0.28 2.99
C ASN A 168 -2.08 -1.24 2.05
N SER A 169 -1.29 -0.70 1.13
CA SER A 169 -0.49 -1.43 0.15
C SER A 169 0.84 -1.94 0.73
N LEU A 170 1.19 -1.49 1.95
CA LEU A 170 2.47 -1.75 2.59
C LEU A 170 2.30 -2.36 3.98
N GLU A 171 3.25 -3.22 4.32
CA GLU A 171 3.44 -3.78 5.65
C GLU A 171 4.88 -3.56 6.14
N ILE A 172 5.06 -3.44 7.46
CA ILE A 172 6.39 -3.44 8.06
C ILE A 172 7.00 -4.83 7.88
N ALA A 173 8.17 -4.88 7.25
CA ALA A 173 8.83 -6.13 6.93
C ALA A 173 9.56 -6.73 8.15
N SER A 174 9.57 -8.05 8.22
CA SER A 174 10.35 -8.86 9.15
C SER A 174 11.77 -9.10 8.62
N PHE A 175 12.69 -9.54 9.48
CA PHE A 175 14.08 -9.84 9.10
C PHE A 175 14.22 -10.96 8.04
N THR A 176 13.19 -11.79 7.89
CA THR A 176 13.15 -12.90 6.92
C THR A 176 12.56 -12.51 5.57
N ASP A 177 11.96 -11.32 5.48
CA ASP A 177 11.28 -10.89 4.27
C ASP A 177 12.27 -10.46 3.20
N LYS A 178 11.96 -10.79 1.95
CA LYS A 178 12.72 -10.38 0.76
C LYS A 178 12.02 -9.21 0.08
N ASN A 179 12.75 -8.47 -0.76
CA ASN A 179 12.23 -7.31 -1.49
C ASN A 179 11.64 -6.25 -0.56
N VAL A 180 12.50 -5.68 0.28
CA VAL A 180 12.12 -4.63 1.23
C VAL A 180 12.71 -3.28 0.81
N THR A 181 12.04 -2.21 1.19
CA THR A 181 12.53 -0.83 1.05
C THR A 181 12.60 -0.18 2.42
N GLU A 182 13.68 0.54 2.69
CA GLU A 182 13.92 1.16 3.99
C GLU A 182 13.21 2.50 4.11
N ILE A 183 12.57 2.75 5.25
CA ILE A 183 11.98 4.03 5.61
C ILE A 183 12.90 4.73 6.61
N PHE A 184 13.15 6.00 6.35
CA PHE A 184 14.02 6.86 7.13
C PHE A 184 13.24 7.97 7.82
N SER A 185 13.87 8.59 8.80
CA SER A 185 13.43 9.86 9.36
C SER A 185 13.73 11.04 8.44
N VAL A 186 13.14 12.20 8.74
CA VAL A 186 13.57 13.52 8.22
C VAL A 186 15.07 13.76 8.45
N LYS A 187 15.66 13.19 9.51
CA LYS A 187 17.10 13.27 9.84
C LYS A 187 17.95 12.16 9.20
N LYS A 188 17.39 11.34 8.31
CA LYS A 188 18.05 10.19 7.65
C LYS A 188 18.50 9.06 8.58
N GLU A 189 18.03 9.03 9.81
CA GLU A 189 18.10 7.86 10.69
C GLU A 189 17.13 6.78 10.21
N PHE A 190 17.59 5.53 10.12
CA PHE A 190 16.76 4.38 9.77
C PHE A 190 15.65 4.13 10.79
N LEU A 191 14.43 3.82 10.33
CA LEU A 191 13.29 3.53 11.19
C LEU A 191 12.87 2.07 11.12
N PHE A 192 12.42 1.65 9.93
CA PHE A 192 11.94 0.30 9.68
C PHE A 192 11.91 0.01 8.17
N PRO A 193 12.00 -1.26 7.77
CA PRO A 193 11.79 -1.67 6.40
C PRO A 193 10.30 -1.93 6.12
N VAL A 194 9.88 -1.73 4.87
CA VAL A 194 8.54 -2.05 4.39
C VAL A 194 8.58 -2.99 3.20
N LYS A 195 7.52 -3.78 3.04
CA LYS A 195 7.24 -4.63 1.88
C LYS A 195 5.82 -4.37 1.37
N LEU A 196 5.51 -4.80 0.15
CA LEU A 196 4.14 -4.81 -0.34
C LEU A 196 3.31 -5.81 0.47
N SER A 197 2.08 -5.45 0.81
CA SER A 197 1.15 -6.39 1.43
C SER A 197 0.77 -7.48 0.43
N ASP A 198 0.73 -8.73 0.91
CA ASP A 198 0.45 -9.89 0.06
C ASP A 198 -0.94 -9.80 -0.58
N GLU A 199 -1.91 -9.21 0.13
CA GLU A 199 -3.27 -8.97 -0.34
C GLU A 199 -3.30 -7.95 -1.50
N TYR A 200 -2.59 -6.82 -1.35
CA TYR A 200 -2.58 -5.76 -2.36
C TYR A 200 -1.84 -6.19 -3.63
N SER A 201 -0.67 -6.80 -3.46
CA SER A 201 0.11 -7.36 -4.56
C SER A 201 -0.75 -8.35 -5.35
N ARG A 202 -1.30 -9.37 -4.68
CA ARG A 202 -2.12 -10.39 -5.32
C ARG A 202 -3.31 -9.79 -6.07
N ASN A 203 -4.04 -8.85 -5.47
CA ASN A 203 -5.24 -8.28 -6.08
C ASN A 203 -4.93 -7.45 -7.34
N ILE A 204 -3.91 -6.59 -7.31
CA ILE A 204 -3.53 -5.79 -8.49
C ILE A 204 -3.05 -6.70 -9.62
N TYR A 205 -2.20 -7.68 -9.32
CA TYR A 205 -1.69 -8.59 -10.32
C TYR A 205 -2.79 -9.45 -10.93
N THR A 206 -3.65 -10.04 -10.10
CA THR A 206 -4.80 -10.82 -10.58
C THR A 206 -5.68 -9.97 -11.48
N ASN A 207 -6.00 -8.73 -11.11
CA ASN A 207 -6.85 -7.86 -11.92
C ASN A 207 -6.21 -7.51 -13.28
N ILE A 208 -4.95 -7.08 -13.31
CA ILE A 208 -4.25 -6.74 -14.56
C ILE A 208 -4.12 -7.98 -15.44
N GLN A 209 -3.77 -9.12 -14.85
CA GLN A 209 -3.63 -10.38 -15.55
C GLN A 209 -4.94 -10.80 -16.21
N ILE A 210 -6.06 -10.74 -15.48
CA ILE A 210 -7.39 -11.05 -16.02
C ILE A 210 -7.69 -10.18 -17.24
N TRP A 211 -7.49 -8.86 -17.15
CA TRP A 211 -7.76 -7.96 -18.27
C TRP A 211 -6.88 -8.24 -19.49
N LEU A 212 -5.60 -8.52 -19.28
CA LEU A 212 -4.70 -8.91 -20.39
C LEU A 212 -5.14 -10.20 -21.06
N TRP A 213 -5.63 -11.17 -20.30
CA TRP A 213 -6.20 -12.40 -20.85
C TRP A 213 -7.49 -12.16 -21.61
N VAL A 214 -8.41 -11.37 -21.05
CA VAL A 214 -9.68 -11.02 -21.72
C VAL A 214 -9.39 -10.31 -23.05
N ILE A 215 -8.53 -9.30 -23.05
CA ILE A 215 -8.15 -8.55 -24.26
C ILE A 215 -7.41 -9.44 -25.25
N GLY A 216 -6.50 -10.29 -24.77
CA GLY A 216 -5.74 -11.22 -25.59
C GLY A 216 -6.63 -12.25 -26.29
N LEU A 217 -7.48 -12.93 -25.52
CA LEU A 217 -8.44 -13.93 -26.02
C LEU A 217 -9.44 -13.29 -26.98
N PHE A 218 -9.94 -12.10 -26.66
CA PHE A 218 -10.86 -11.36 -27.53
C PHE A 218 -10.20 -11.01 -28.87
N SER A 219 -8.95 -10.54 -28.85
CA SER A 219 -8.19 -10.20 -30.07
C SER A 219 -7.93 -11.43 -30.94
N ILE A 220 -7.57 -12.56 -30.34
CA ILE A 220 -7.39 -13.83 -31.05
C ILE A 220 -8.73 -14.33 -31.62
N SER A 221 -9.82 -14.22 -30.87
CA SER A 221 -11.16 -14.62 -31.33
C SER A 221 -11.60 -13.79 -32.54
N LEU A 222 -11.37 -12.47 -32.52
CA LEU A 222 -11.63 -11.60 -33.66
C LEU A 222 -10.75 -11.96 -34.87
N PHE A 223 -9.49 -12.31 -34.64
CA PHE A 223 -8.60 -12.78 -35.69
C PHE A 223 -9.11 -14.08 -36.33
N VAL A 224 -9.45 -15.09 -35.54
CA VAL A 224 -9.95 -16.39 -36.01
C VAL A 224 -11.25 -16.18 -36.80
N ASN A 225 -12.19 -15.38 -36.27
CA ASN A 225 -13.44 -15.08 -36.96
C ASN A 225 -13.22 -14.34 -38.30
N SER A 226 -12.33 -13.36 -38.32
CA SER A 226 -11.97 -12.61 -39.54
C SER A 226 -11.26 -13.48 -40.57
N TYR A 227 -10.42 -14.42 -40.12
CA TYR A 227 -9.73 -15.38 -40.98
C TYR A 227 -10.72 -16.39 -41.60
N CYS A 228 -11.62 -16.94 -40.79
CA CYS A 228 -12.64 -17.89 -41.26
C CYS A 228 -13.62 -17.23 -42.22
N SER A 229 -14.02 -15.98 -41.95
CA SER A 229 -14.86 -15.18 -42.86
C SER A 229 -14.18 -14.96 -44.22
N TRP A 230 -12.87 -14.75 -44.25
CA TRP A 230 -12.11 -14.64 -45.50
C TRP A 230 -12.00 -15.96 -46.25
N LEU A 231 -11.79 -17.06 -45.52
CA LEU A 231 -11.67 -18.39 -46.08
C LEU A 231 -13.00 -18.87 -46.69
N ALA A 232 -14.12 -18.61 -46.02
CA ALA A 232 -15.46 -18.87 -46.52
C ALA A 232 -15.78 -18.07 -47.79
N ARG A 233 -15.40 -16.78 -47.84
CA ARG A 233 -15.57 -15.94 -49.05
C ARG A 233 -14.75 -16.42 -50.25
N LYS A 234 -13.67 -17.19 -50.02
CA LYS A 234 -12.88 -17.83 -51.07
C LYS A 234 -13.42 -19.21 -51.52
N GLY A 235 -14.53 -19.66 -50.95
CA GLY A 235 -15.18 -20.95 -51.30
C GLY A 235 -14.83 -22.12 -50.38
N PHE A 236 -13.96 -21.93 -49.37
CA PHE A 236 -13.52 -22.99 -48.46
C PHE A 236 -14.36 -23.03 -47.17
N LEU A 237 -15.66 -23.29 -47.28
CA LEU A 237 -16.62 -23.31 -46.16
C LEU A 237 -16.32 -24.38 -45.10
N LEU A 238 -15.97 -25.60 -45.54
CA LEU A 238 -15.65 -26.71 -44.63
C LEU A 238 -14.40 -26.41 -43.79
N SER A 239 -13.35 -25.90 -44.43
CA SER A 239 -12.11 -25.53 -43.75
C SER A 239 -12.32 -24.39 -42.74
N ALA A 240 -13.16 -23.40 -43.06
CA ALA A 240 -13.50 -22.32 -42.13
C ALA A 240 -14.24 -22.84 -40.89
N THR A 241 -15.17 -23.77 -41.07
CA THR A 241 -15.94 -24.38 -39.98
C THR A 241 -15.05 -25.22 -39.07
N LEU A 242 -14.13 -26.00 -39.67
CA LEU A 242 -13.18 -26.84 -38.94
C LEU A 242 -12.24 -25.98 -38.07
N ILE A 243 -11.72 -24.87 -38.59
CA ILE A 243 -10.82 -23.97 -37.83
C ILE A 243 -11.52 -23.37 -36.61
N ILE A 244 -12.77 -22.92 -36.75
CA ILE A 244 -13.56 -22.39 -35.62
C ILE A 244 -13.80 -23.49 -34.58
N ALA A 245 -14.16 -24.70 -35.02
CA ALA A 245 -14.39 -25.83 -34.11
C ALA A 245 -13.12 -26.19 -33.33
N VAL A 246 -11.97 -26.29 -34.01
CA VAL A 246 -10.67 -26.56 -33.37
C VAL A 246 -10.29 -25.46 -32.39
N PHE A 247 -10.57 -24.19 -32.71
CA PHE A 247 -10.30 -23.07 -31.80
C PHE A 247 -11.09 -23.18 -30.49
N PHE A 248 -12.40 -23.43 -30.57
CA PHE A 248 -13.24 -23.59 -29.36
C PHE A 248 -12.88 -24.84 -28.56
N ILE A 249 -12.59 -25.96 -29.23
CA ILE A 249 -12.11 -27.17 -28.57
C ILE A 249 -10.77 -26.91 -27.87
N GLY A 250 -9.86 -26.20 -28.54
CA GLY A 250 -8.56 -25.81 -27.98
C GLY A 250 -8.70 -24.98 -26.71
N ILE A 251 -9.55 -23.95 -26.73
CA ILE A 251 -9.86 -23.15 -25.53
C ILE A 251 -10.40 -24.05 -24.41
N ARG A 252 -11.36 -24.92 -24.73
CA ARG A 252 -12.01 -25.79 -23.74
C ARG A 252 -11.05 -26.81 -23.14
N LEU A 253 -10.15 -27.38 -23.94
CA LEU A 253 -9.12 -28.30 -23.45
C LEU A 253 -8.09 -27.57 -22.59
N SER A 254 -7.70 -26.35 -22.98
CA SER A 254 -6.79 -25.52 -22.18
C SER A 254 -7.41 -25.18 -20.82
N ASP A 255 -8.69 -24.85 -20.77
CA ASP A 255 -9.45 -24.63 -19.54
C ASP A 255 -9.46 -25.89 -18.64
N LEU A 256 -9.76 -27.06 -19.21
CA LEU A 256 -9.82 -28.33 -18.49
C LEU A 256 -8.46 -28.84 -17.99
N GLN A 257 -7.40 -28.68 -18.79
CA GLN A 257 -6.07 -29.22 -18.45
C GLN A 257 -5.34 -28.33 -17.45
N PHE A 258 -5.46 -27.01 -17.58
CA PHE A 258 -4.76 -26.08 -16.70
C PHE A 258 -5.59 -25.65 -15.49
N PHE A 259 -6.88 -26.02 -15.41
CA PHE A 259 -7.83 -25.61 -14.35
C PHE A 259 -7.73 -24.11 -14.02
N TRP A 260 -7.36 -23.32 -15.04
CA TRP A 260 -6.73 -22.03 -14.86
C TRP A 260 -7.73 -20.98 -14.38
N PHE A 261 -8.98 -21.09 -14.85
CA PHE A 261 -10.14 -20.32 -14.36
C PHE A 261 -10.62 -20.72 -12.95
N ASN A 262 -10.14 -21.81 -12.38
CA ASN A 262 -10.56 -22.24 -11.04
C ASN A 262 -9.48 -21.95 -9.98
N HIS A 263 -8.20 -21.90 -10.39
CA HIS A 263 -7.06 -21.66 -9.49
C HIS A 263 -6.69 -20.19 -9.32
N GLN A 264 -6.99 -19.32 -10.29
CA GLN A 264 -6.80 -17.87 -10.15
C GLN A 264 -7.96 -17.16 -9.42
N PHE A 265 -9.07 -17.85 -9.20
CA PHE A 265 -10.34 -17.29 -8.72
C PHE A 265 -10.75 -17.81 -7.32
N ASN A 266 -9.81 -18.43 -6.59
CA ASN A 266 -9.93 -18.80 -5.18
C ASN A 266 -8.83 -18.12 -4.35
#